data_AF-C4IEW0-F1
#
_entry.id   AF-C4IEW0-F1
#
_cell.length_a   1.000
_cell.length_b   1.000
_cell.length_c   1.000
_cell.angle_alpha   90.00
_cell.angle_beta   90.00
_cell.angle_gamma   90.00
#
_symmetry.space_group_name_H-M   'P 1'
#
loop_
_entity.id
_entity.type
_entity.pdbx_description
1 polymer ?
#
loop_
_entity_poly.entity_id
_entity_poly.type
_entity_poly.pdbx_seq_one_letter_code
_entity_poly.pdbx_strand_id
1 'polypeptide(L)'
;MNICENLVLQNINDDSKIRIIYIDNVSDICYFVDLTGESVIPKFIQLTHMKKLINEEIFIIVIDPYVKIIDETNISDKQKSIRNRKWDIVKYVWEDNKIDFLNKKSRSNIIKNASIKFKCNEYYVRRTLTAFLQKGMSKNSLLLEYDNCGGRGKIRKASGNKRGRKRVNERYGEIIEGINIDEVNANIINASRISFYLKSQKKSLAESYRYMLRKFYSDKYIEDGIDKNR
;
A
#
# COMPACT_ATOMS: atom_id res chain seq x y z
N MET A 1 -28.95 -9.71 20.06
CA MET A 1 -28.23 -8.89 19.05
C MET A 1 -28.18 -9.63 17.73
N ASN A 2 -28.52 -8.98 16.62
CA ASN A 2 -28.49 -9.61 15.28
C ASN A 2 -27.11 -9.46 14.65
N ILE A 3 -26.49 -10.60 14.35
CA ILE A 3 -25.24 -10.69 13.60
C ILE A 3 -25.60 -10.84 12.13
N CYS A 4 -24.91 -10.11 11.24
CA CYS A 4 -25.11 -10.19 9.80
C CYS A 4 -23.78 -10.29 9.05
N GLU A 5 -23.84 -10.68 7.78
CA GLU A 5 -22.70 -10.64 6.88
C GLU A 5 -22.19 -9.20 6.68
N ASN A 6 -20.91 -9.07 6.38
CA ASN A 6 -20.16 -7.82 6.30
C ASN A 6 -19.96 -7.05 7.60
N LEU A 7 -20.51 -7.50 8.73
CA LEU A 7 -20.25 -6.90 10.04
C LEU A 7 -18.76 -6.97 10.39
N VAL A 8 -18.21 -5.85 10.84
CA VAL A 8 -16.82 -5.74 11.31
C VAL A 8 -16.80 -5.69 12.83
N LEU A 9 -16.01 -6.58 13.42
CA LEU A 9 -15.81 -6.70 14.85
C LEU A 9 -14.35 -6.41 15.20
N GLN A 10 -14.13 -5.70 16.30
CA GLN A 10 -12.81 -5.48 16.89
C GLN A 10 -12.71 -6.22 18.22
N ASN A 11 -11.65 -7.00 18.40
CA ASN A 11 -11.31 -7.59 19.68
C ASN A 11 -10.71 -6.51 20.58
N ILE A 12 -11.26 -6.33 21.77
CA ILE A 12 -10.80 -5.29 22.72
C ILE A 12 -9.44 -5.59 23.34
N ASN A 13 -8.99 -6.86 23.31
CA ASN A 13 -7.76 -7.27 23.98
C ASN A 13 -6.50 -7.00 23.16
N ASP A 14 -6.61 -7.06 21.82
CA ASP A 14 -5.45 -6.98 20.91
C ASP A 14 -5.69 -6.06 19.69
N ASP A 15 -6.81 -5.33 19.67
CA ASP A 15 -7.25 -4.45 18.57
C ASP A 15 -7.40 -5.12 17.19
N SER A 16 -7.30 -6.45 17.13
CA SER A 16 -7.49 -7.20 15.89
C SER A 16 -8.92 -7.05 15.39
N LYS A 17 -9.06 -6.92 14.07
CA LYS A 17 -10.34 -6.73 13.41
C LYS A 17 -10.66 -7.93 12.56
N ILE A 18 -11.90 -8.39 12.64
CA ILE A 18 -12.43 -9.46 11.81
C ILE A 18 -13.68 -8.98 11.07
N ARG A 19 -13.96 -9.56 9.90
CA ARG A 19 -15.25 -9.42 9.23
C ARG A 19 -15.97 -10.76 9.17
N ILE A 20 -17.26 -10.73 9.46
CA ILE A 20 -18.16 -11.85 9.21
C ILE A 20 -18.49 -11.92 7.72
N ILE A 21 -18.19 -13.06 7.10
CA ILE A 21 -18.32 -13.26 5.65
C ILE A 21 -19.48 -14.17 5.28
N TYR A 22 -19.91 -15.07 6.18
CA TYR A 22 -21.04 -15.95 5.93
C TYR A 22 -21.59 -16.49 7.24
N ILE A 23 -22.92 -16.62 7.34
CA ILE A 23 -23.58 -17.20 8.50
C ILE A 23 -24.44 -18.36 8.03
N ASP A 24 -24.14 -19.56 8.53
CA ASP A 24 -24.99 -20.72 8.39
C ASP A 24 -25.80 -20.89 9.68
N ASN A 25 -27.05 -20.42 9.65
CA ASN A 25 -27.96 -20.53 10.79
C ASN A 25 -28.41 -21.97 11.06
N VAL A 26 -28.39 -22.84 10.04
CA VAL A 26 -28.83 -24.23 10.18
C VAL A 26 -27.80 -25.03 10.96
N SER A 27 -26.52 -24.82 10.64
CA SER A 27 -25.40 -25.51 11.27
C SER A 27 -24.84 -24.80 12.52
N ASP A 28 -25.41 -23.65 12.91
CA ASP A 28 -24.89 -22.74 13.95
C ASP A 28 -23.42 -22.33 13.72
N ILE A 29 -23.06 -21.97 12.48
CA ILE A 29 -21.67 -21.61 12.12
C ILE A 29 -21.59 -20.15 11.64
N CYS A 30 -20.65 -19.41 12.20
CA CYS A 30 -20.25 -18.08 11.74
C CYS A 30 -18.86 -18.16 11.10
N TYR A 31 -18.77 -17.82 9.81
CA TYR A 31 -17.51 -17.70 9.09
C TYR A 31 -17.02 -16.26 9.09
N PHE A 32 -15.72 -16.08 9.33
CA PHE A 32 -15.10 -14.77 9.39
C PHE A 32 -13.68 -14.78 8.83
N VAL A 33 -13.15 -13.59 8.59
CA VAL A 33 -11.79 -13.34 8.11
C VAL A 33 -11.12 -12.24 8.90
N ASP A 34 -9.81 -12.33 9.06
CA ASP A 34 -9.03 -11.22 9.62
C ASP A 34 -8.95 -10.07 8.60
N LEU A 35 -9.11 -8.84 9.09
CA LEU A 35 -8.95 -7.63 8.29
C LEU A 35 -7.48 -7.19 8.15
N THR A 36 -6.54 -7.93 8.71
CA THR A 36 -5.11 -7.71 8.58
C THR A 36 -4.45 -8.86 7.81
N GLY A 37 -3.34 -8.57 7.11
CA GLY A 37 -2.55 -9.57 6.38
C GLY A 37 -2.81 -9.64 4.88
N GLU A 38 -1.86 -10.23 4.14
CA GLU A 38 -1.86 -10.27 2.67
C GLU A 38 -2.68 -11.43 2.08
N SER A 39 -2.88 -12.51 2.84
CA SER A 39 -3.63 -13.69 2.41
C SER A 39 -4.69 -14.02 3.44
N VAL A 40 -5.94 -13.87 3.04
CA VAL A 40 -7.09 -14.12 3.91
C VAL A 40 -7.52 -15.57 3.81
N ILE A 41 -7.68 -16.19 4.97
CA ILE A 41 -8.18 -17.57 5.09
C ILE A 41 -9.48 -17.51 5.89
N PRO A 42 -10.61 -17.97 5.31
CA PRO A 42 -11.85 -18.15 6.06
C PRO A 42 -11.65 -19.05 7.28
N LYS A 43 -11.98 -18.50 8.44
CA LYS A 43 -12.09 -19.20 9.73
C LYS A 43 -13.57 -19.34 10.09
N PHE A 44 -13.86 -20.22 11.04
CA PHE A 44 -15.22 -20.38 11.54
C PHE A 44 -15.23 -20.60 13.05
N ILE A 45 -16.37 -20.29 13.65
CA ILE A 45 -16.69 -20.47 15.06
C ILE A 45 -18.19 -20.73 15.17
N GLN A 46 -18.63 -21.32 16.27
CA GLN A 46 -20.07 -21.43 16.54
C GLN A 46 -20.71 -20.04 16.58
N LEU A 47 -21.86 -19.89 15.91
CA LEU A 47 -22.57 -18.62 15.85
C LEU A 47 -23.09 -18.23 17.25
N THR A 48 -23.58 -19.19 18.04
CA THR A 48 -23.88 -19.01 19.47
C THR A 48 -22.69 -18.49 20.26
N HIS A 49 -21.50 -19.04 20.06
CA HIS A 49 -20.29 -18.59 20.73
C HIS A 49 -19.87 -17.18 20.31
N MET A 50 -19.94 -16.84 19.02
CA MET A 50 -19.70 -15.48 18.54
C MET A 50 -20.67 -14.47 19.17
N LYS A 51 -21.96 -14.80 19.27
CA LYS A 51 -22.96 -13.96 19.97
C LYS A 51 -22.58 -13.75 21.44
N LYS A 52 -22.10 -14.79 22.12
CA LYS A 52 -21.63 -14.70 23.51
C LYS A 52 -20.45 -13.72 23.63
N LEU A 53 -19.43 -13.85 22.77
CA LEU A 53 -18.27 -12.96 22.79
C LEU A 53 -18.63 -11.48 22.56
N ILE A 54 -19.65 -11.22 21.72
CA ILE A 54 -20.17 -9.85 21.52
C ILE A 54 -20.94 -9.37 22.74
N ASN A 55 -21.79 -10.21 23.33
CA ASN A 55 -22.57 -9.84 24.53
C ASN A 55 -21.66 -9.60 25.75
N GLU A 56 -20.52 -10.28 25.83
CA GLU A 56 -19.49 -10.10 26.86
C GLU A 56 -18.51 -8.96 26.52
N GLU A 57 -18.77 -8.19 25.46
CA GLU A 57 -17.96 -7.05 24.99
C GLU A 57 -16.50 -7.39 24.61
N ILE A 58 -16.17 -8.68 24.48
CA ILE A 58 -14.87 -9.14 23.97
C ILE A 58 -14.69 -8.70 22.51
N PHE A 59 -15.78 -8.76 21.72
CA PHE A 59 -15.86 -8.21 20.38
C PHE A 59 -16.87 -7.07 20.33
N ILE A 60 -16.41 -5.88 19.90
CA ILE A 60 -17.26 -4.71 19.68
C ILE A 60 -17.48 -4.49 18.18
N ILE A 61 -18.67 -4.02 17.80
CA ILE A 61 -18.93 -3.60 16.42
C ILE A 61 -18.20 -2.28 16.17
N VAL A 62 -17.47 -2.22 15.07
CA VAL A 62 -16.78 -1.01 14.64
C VAL A 62 -17.15 -0.63 13.22
N ILE A 63 -16.91 0.64 12.88
CA ILE A 63 -17.04 1.11 11.50
C ILE A 63 -16.01 0.36 10.64
N ASP A 64 -16.48 -0.09 9.48
CA ASP A 64 -15.65 -0.82 8.54
C ASP A 64 -14.52 0.08 8.00
N PRO A 65 -13.24 -0.30 8.23
CA PRO A 65 -12.09 0.52 7.85
C PRO A 65 -11.88 0.62 6.33
N TYR A 66 -12.57 -0.21 5.54
CA TYR A 66 -12.46 -0.26 4.08
C TYR A 66 -13.66 0.35 3.36
N VAL A 67 -14.63 0.92 4.08
CA VAL A 67 -15.76 1.62 3.46
C VAL A 67 -15.24 2.78 2.61
N LYS A 68 -15.62 2.77 1.33
CA LYS A 68 -15.31 3.81 0.36
C LYS A 68 -16.56 4.09 -0.46
N ILE A 69 -16.92 5.37 -0.57
CA ILE A 69 -17.93 5.83 -1.52
C ILE A 69 -17.23 5.97 -2.86
N ILE A 70 -17.68 5.23 -3.87
CA ILE A 70 -17.06 5.20 -5.18
C ILE A 70 -18.09 5.64 -6.21
N ASP A 71 -17.76 6.71 -6.91
CA ASP A 71 -18.52 7.18 -8.06
C ASP A 71 -18.09 6.40 -9.31
N GLU A 72 -19.03 5.64 -9.89
CA GLU A 72 -18.81 4.79 -11.06
C GLU A 72 -18.37 5.59 -12.30
N THR A 73 -18.72 6.88 -12.37
CA THR A 73 -18.34 7.76 -13.49
C THR A 73 -16.84 8.11 -13.46
N ASN A 74 -16.23 8.11 -12.27
CA ASN A 74 -14.82 8.46 -12.06
C ASN A 74 -13.86 7.27 -12.24
N ILE A 75 -14.37 6.06 -12.48
CA ILE A 75 -13.55 4.87 -12.68
C ILE A 75 -13.18 4.75 -14.17
N SER A 76 -11.88 4.73 -14.47
CA SER A 76 -11.39 4.51 -15.84
C SER A 76 -11.80 3.15 -16.41
N ASP A 77 -11.99 3.06 -17.72
CA ASP A 77 -12.36 1.80 -18.39
C ASP A 77 -11.36 0.67 -18.13
N LYS A 78 -10.07 1.02 -18.03
CA LYS A 78 -9.02 0.07 -17.67
C LYS A 78 -9.24 -0.51 -16.27
N GLN A 79 -9.57 0.31 -15.28
CA GLN A 79 -9.91 -0.16 -13.93
C GLN A 79 -11.18 -1.01 -13.93
N LYS A 80 -12.22 -0.59 -14.67
CA LYS A 80 -13.47 -1.35 -14.81
C LYS A 80 -13.22 -2.74 -15.39
N SER A 81 -12.40 -2.83 -16.44
CA SER A 81 -12.02 -4.10 -17.09
C SER A 81 -11.30 -5.04 -16.11
N ILE A 82 -10.30 -4.53 -15.37
CA ILE A 82 -9.59 -5.32 -14.36
C ILE A 82 -10.53 -5.77 -13.23
N ARG A 83 -11.39 -4.87 -12.72
CA ARG A 83 -12.40 -5.18 -11.70
C ARG A 83 -13.34 -6.28 -12.18
N ASN A 84 -13.86 -6.18 -13.40
CA ASN A 84 -14.79 -7.15 -13.97
C ASN A 84 -14.13 -8.53 -14.10
N ARG A 85 -12.89 -8.61 -14.62
CA ARG A 85 -12.16 -9.88 -14.70
C ARG A 85 -11.96 -10.53 -13.32
N LYS A 86 -11.62 -9.73 -12.31
CA LYS A 86 -11.52 -10.23 -10.93
C LYS A 86 -12.89 -10.67 -10.38
N TRP A 87 -13.96 -9.97 -10.76
CA TRP A 87 -15.31 -10.30 -10.34
C TRP A 87 -15.74 -11.67 -10.87
N ASP A 88 -15.38 -12.03 -12.11
CA ASP A 88 -15.67 -13.35 -12.65
C ASP A 88 -15.02 -14.48 -11.84
N ILE A 89 -13.80 -14.26 -11.33
CA ILE A 89 -13.12 -15.18 -10.40
C ILE A 89 -13.91 -15.30 -9.10
N VAL A 90 -14.34 -14.16 -8.54
CA VAL A 90 -15.15 -14.14 -7.31
C VAL A 90 -16.47 -14.87 -7.50
N LYS A 91 -17.19 -14.67 -8.62
CA LYS A 91 -18.43 -15.41 -8.89
C LYS A 91 -18.20 -16.91 -8.86
N TYR A 92 -17.18 -17.37 -9.58
CA TYR A 92 -16.86 -18.80 -9.60
C TYR A 92 -16.54 -19.36 -8.21
N VAL A 93 -15.76 -18.65 -7.40
CA VAL A 93 -15.36 -19.17 -6.08
C VAL A 93 -16.45 -18.99 -5.01
N TRP A 94 -17.13 -17.85 -5.00
CA TRP A 94 -18.01 -17.41 -3.91
C TRP A 94 -19.50 -17.54 -4.21
N GLU A 95 -19.92 -17.38 -5.46
CA GLU A 95 -21.32 -17.61 -5.85
C GLU A 95 -21.54 -19.09 -6.17
N ASP A 96 -20.69 -19.67 -7.03
CA ASP A 96 -20.88 -21.05 -7.52
C ASP A 96 -20.35 -22.13 -6.55
N ASN A 97 -19.26 -21.85 -5.81
CA ASN A 97 -18.52 -22.87 -5.04
C ASN A 97 -18.30 -22.48 -3.57
N LYS A 98 -19.19 -21.66 -2.99
CA LYS A 98 -19.00 -21.06 -1.65
C LYS A 98 -18.69 -22.09 -0.56
N ILE A 99 -19.50 -23.14 -0.46
CA ILE A 99 -19.41 -24.12 0.63
C ILE A 99 -18.09 -24.88 0.55
N ASP A 100 -17.68 -25.30 -0.65
CA ASP A 100 -16.40 -25.96 -0.87
C ASP A 100 -15.21 -25.04 -0.65
N PHE A 101 -15.34 -23.75 -0.96
CA PHE A 101 -14.32 -22.75 -0.65
C PHE A 101 -14.19 -22.51 0.86
N LEU A 102 -15.30 -22.49 1.60
CA LEU A 102 -15.31 -22.33 3.05
C LEU A 102 -14.73 -23.57 3.76
N ASN A 103 -14.85 -24.75 3.19
CA ASN A 103 -14.27 -25.98 3.73
C ASN A 103 -12.75 -26.06 3.48
N LYS A 104 -11.97 -26.17 4.56
CA LYS A 104 -10.48 -26.22 4.54
C LYS A 104 -9.92 -27.31 3.62
N LYS A 105 -10.58 -28.47 3.51
CA LYS A 105 -10.09 -29.62 2.73
C LYS A 105 -10.24 -29.41 1.22
N SER A 106 -11.35 -28.82 0.78
CA SER A 106 -11.69 -28.61 -0.63
C SER A 106 -11.21 -27.25 -1.17
N ARG A 107 -10.99 -26.25 -0.29
CA ARG A 107 -10.61 -24.88 -0.67
C ARG A 107 -9.46 -24.80 -1.66
N SER A 108 -8.38 -25.55 -1.42
CA SER A 108 -7.21 -25.55 -2.30
C SER A 108 -7.56 -26.00 -3.71
N ASN A 109 -8.47 -26.97 -3.84
CA ASN A 109 -8.95 -27.45 -5.13
C ASN A 109 -9.79 -26.38 -5.85
N ILE A 110 -10.68 -25.69 -5.14
CA ILE A 110 -11.48 -24.59 -5.72
C ILE A 110 -10.57 -23.47 -6.25
N ILE A 111 -9.55 -23.09 -5.48
CA ILE A 111 -8.58 -22.08 -5.90
C ILE A 111 -7.79 -22.54 -7.14
N LYS A 112 -7.35 -23.80 -7.17
CA LYS A 112 -6.65 -24.38 -8.32
C LYS A 112 -7.54 -24.43 -9.56
N ASN A 113 -8.80 -24.83 -9.42
CA ASN A 113 -9.75 -24.87 -10.53
C ASN A 113 -10.04 -23.46 -11.08
N ALA A 114 -10.16 -22.46 -10.20
CA ALA A 114 -10.29 -21.06 -10.62
C ALA A 114 -9.04 -20.59 -11.39
N SER A 115 -7.84 -20.92 -10.90
CA SER A 115 -6.57 -20.60 -11.56
C SER A 115 -6.52 -21.16 -13.00
N ILE A 116 -6.90 -22.43 -13.18
CA ILE A 116 -6.97 -23.09 -14.49
C ILE A 116 -8.04 -22.42 -15.38
N LYS A 117 -9.27 -22.25 -14.87
CA LYS A 117 -10.41 -21.69 -15.61
C LYS A 117 -10.13 -20.28 -16.14
N PHE A 118 -9.55 -19.42 -15.30
CA PHE A 118 -9.31 -18.01 -15.62
C PHE A 118 -7.89 -17.71 -16.14
N LYS A 119 -7.11 -18.77 -16.42
CA LYS A 119 -5.75 -18.70 -16.96
C LYS A 119 -4.88 -17.69 -16.19
N CYS A 120 -4.85 -17.82 -14.87
CA CYS A 120 -4.08 -16.96 -13.98
C CYS A 120 -3.40 -17.80 -12.90
N ASN A 121 -2.41 -17.25 -12.21
CA ASN A 121 -1.77 -17.99 -11.12
C ASN A 121 -2.66 -18.04 -9.86
N GLU A 122 -2.45 -19.10 -9.08
CA GLU A 122 -3.13 -19.36 -7.82
C GLU A 122 -2.98 -18.22 -6.78
N TYR A 123 -1.87 -17.48 -6.82
CA TYR A 123 -1.64 -16.31 -5.98
C TYR A 123 -2.58 -15.14 -6.36
N TYR A 124 -2.84 -14.93 -7.64
CA TYR A 124 -3.73 -13.91 -8.16
C TYR A 124 -5.18 -14.18 -7.74
N VAL A 125 -5.60 -15.45 -7.75
CA VAL A 125 -6.91 -15.87 -7.22
C VAL A 125 -6.99 -15.55 -5.73
N ARG A 126 -6.01 -15.98 -4.92
CA ARG A 126 -5.98 -15.68 -3.48
C ARG A 126 -6.03 -14.19 -3.19
N ARG A 127 -5.21 -13.38 -3.86
CA ARG A 127 -5.19 -11.92 -3.67
C ARG A 127 -6.51 -11.25 -4.09
N THR A 128 -7.18 -11.79 -5.10
CA THR A 128 -8.51 -11.34 -5.52
C THR A 128 -9.55 -11.63 -4.44
N LEU A 129 -9.55 -12.84 -3.89
CA LEU A 129 -10.45 -13.25 -2.80
C LEU A 129 -10.16 -12.50 -1.50
N THR A 130 -8.89 -12.27 -1.17
CA THR A 130 -8.48 -11.40 -0.06
C THR A 130 -9.13 -10.04 -0.18
N ALA A 131 -8.99 -9.35 -1.32
CA ALA A 131 -9.58 -8.04 -1.53
C ALA A 131 -11.11 -8.07 -1.40
N PHE A 132 -11.76 -9.09 -1.96
CA PHE A 132 -13.21 -9.28 -1.86
C PHE A 132 -13.69 -9.44 -0.42
N LEU A 133 -13.12 -10.39 0.33
CA LEU A 133 -13.53 -10.70 1.70
C LEU A 133 -13.18 -9.59 2.68
N GLN A 134 -12.03 -8.93 2.52
CA GLN A 134 -11.59 -7.82 3.39
C GLN A 134 -12.20 -6.47 3.06
N LYS A 135 -12.82 -6.25 1.89
CA LYS A 135 -13.34 -4.92 1.52
C LYS A 135 -14.85 -4.91 1.19
N GLY A 136 -15.62 -5.65 1.99
CA GLY A 136 -17.09 -5.56 2.05
C GLY A 136 -17.83 -6.42 1.03
N MET A 137 -17.15 -7.42 0.44
CA MET A 137 -17.75 -8.42 -0.45
C MET A 137 -18.60 -7.83 -1.61
N SER A 138 -18.23 -6.63 -2.08
CA SER A 138 -18.88 -5.96 -3.21
C SER A 138 -18.04 -6.06 -4.48
N LYS A 139 -18.61 -5.78 -5.65
CA LYS A 139 -17.82 -5.73 -6.90
C LYS A 139 -16.73 -4.65 -6.86
N ASN A 140 -17.00 -3.54 -6.18
CA ASN A 140 -16.10 -2.40 -6.06
C ASN A 140 -14.94 -2.63 -5.08
N SER A 141 -15.04 -3.65 -4.23
CA SER A 141 -13.95 -4.13 -3.37
C SER A 141 -12.68 -4.53 -4.16
N LEU A 142 -12.85 -4.84 -5.45
CA LEU A 142 -11.81 -5.34 -6.36
C LEU A 142 -11.05 -4.25 -7.14
N LEU A 143 -11.45 -2.98 -6.96
CA LEU A 143 -10.77 -1.84 -7.57
C LEU A 143 -9.34 -1.70 -7.05
N LEU A 144 -8.48 -1.14 -7.90
CA LEU A 144 -7.08 -0.87 -7.56
C LEU A 144 -6.98 0.40 -6.73
N GLU A 145 -6.13 0.38 -5.70
CA GLU A 145 -5.88 1.53 -4.84
C GLU A 145 -4.74 2.38 -5.40
N TYR A 146 -4.97 3.01 -6.56
CA TYR A 146 -3.97 3.90 -7.13
C TYR A 146 -3.68 5.13 -6.27
N ASP A 147 -4.61 5.53 -5.41
CA ASP A 147 -4.40 6.61 -4.43
C ASP A 147 -3.26 6.30 -3.45
N ASN A 148 -3.00 5.02 -3.20
CA ASN A 148 -1.90 4.54 -2.37
C ASN A 148 -0.58 4.40 -3.15
N CYS A 149 -0.58 4.69 -4.46
CA CYS A 149 0.55 4.48 -5.35
C CYS A 149 1.21 5.80 -5.80
N GLY A 150 2.44 5.71 -6.31
CA GLY A 150 3.11 6.79 -7.02
C GLY A 150 3.83 7.83 -6.15
N GLY A 151 3.36 8.10 -4.93
CA GLY A 151 4.00 9.07 -4.03
C GLY A 151 4.19 10.46 -4.67
N ARG A 152 3.30 10.83 -5.61
CA ARG A 152 3.38 12.06 -6.38
C ARG A 152 3.33 13.24 -5.42
N GLY A 153 4.33 14.11 -5.48
CA GLY A 153 4.46 15.28 -4.60
C GLY A 153 4.97 14.99 -3.18
N LYS A 154 5.17 13.72 -2.78
CA LYS A 154 5.75 13.38 -1.48
C LYS A 154 7.27 13.22 -1.60
N ILE A 155 8.03 13.86 -0.71
CA ILE A 155 9.47 13.62 -0.56
C ILE A 155 9.63 12.18 -0.06
N ARG A 156 10.29 11.32 -0.83
CA ARG A 156 10.62 9.97 -0.39
C ARG A 156 11.65 10.05 0.73
N LYS A 157 11.43 9.32 1.84
CA LYS A 157 12.42 9.20 2.91
C LYS A 157 13.75 8.69 2.33
N ALA A 158 14.85 9.34 2.68
CA ALA A 158 16.18 8.84 2.37
C ALA A 158 16.46 7.62 3.25
N SER A 159 16.94 6.52 2.67
CA SER A 159 17.62 5.49 3.45
C SER A 159 19.07 5.93 3.71
N GLY A 160 19.81 5.20 4.55
CA GLY A 160 21.24 5.46 4.77
C GLY A 160 22.08 5.43 3.48
N ASN A 161 21.57 4.81 2.41
CA ASN A 161 22.24 4.73 1.11
C ASN A 161 21.84 5.90 0.19
N LYS A 162 22.81 6.41 -0.59
CA LYS A 162 22.55 7.43 -1.63
C LYS A 162 21.52 6.93 -2.66
N ARG A 163 20.50 7.75 -2.93
CA ARG A 163 19.51 7.54 -3.98
C ARG A 163 20.06 7.94 -5.36
N GLY A 164 19.63 7.22 -6.40
CA GLY A 164 20.05 7.48 -7.79
C GLY A 164 21.43 6.91 -8.11
N ARG A 165 22.01 7.32 -9.24
CA ARG A 165 23.33 6.85 -9.70
C ARG A 165 24.40 7.20 -8.66
N LYS A 166 25.07 6.20 -8.10
CA LYS A 166 26.25 6.38 -7.25
C LYS A 166 27.36 7.05 -8.08
N ARG A 167 28.12 7.95 -7.45
CA ARG A 167 29.33 8.48 -8.06
C ARG A 167 30.39 7.38 -8.03
N VAL A 168 31.18 7.28 -9.10
CA VAL A 168 32.28 6.30 -9.24
C VAL A 168 33.64 7.02 -9.12
N ASN A 169 33.65 8.28 -8.65
CA ASN A 169 34.86 9.08 -8.63
C ASN A 169 35.62 8.79 -7.32
N GLU A 170 36.83 8.28 -7.46
CA GLU A 170 37.82 8.21 -6.39
C GLU A 170 38.53 9.55 -6.26
N ARG A 171 38.73 10.01 -5.02
CA ARG A 171 39.61 11.14 -4.72
C ARG A 171 40.60 10.67 -3.67
N TYR A 172 41.90 10.74 -3.97
CA TYR A 172 42.97 10.29 -3.06
C TYR A 172 42.83 8.83 -2.58
N GLY A 173 42.34 7.93 -3.43
CA GLY A 173 42.17 6.50 -3.10
C GLY A 173 40.91 6.16 -2.29
N GLU A 174 40.07 7.14 -1.97
CA GLU A 174 38.78 6.92 -1.30
C GLU A 174 37.60 7.14 -2.24
N ILE A 175 36.59 6.26 -2.15
CA ILE A 175 35.31 6.41 -2.84
C ILE A 175 34.48 7.45 -2.08
N ILE A 176 34.35 8.65 -2.64
CA ILE A 176 33.47 9.67 -2.06
C ILE A 176 32.01 9.34 -2.44
N GLU A 177 31.28 8.73 -1.52
CA GLU A 177 29.83 8.56 -1.68
C GLU A 177 29.14 9.94 -1.72
N GLY A 178 28.32 10.16 -2.73
CA GLY A 178 27.55 11.40 -2.80
C GLY A 178 26.44 11.44 -1.75
N ILE A 179 26.03 12.63 -1.33
CA ILE A 179 24.94 12.79 -0.34
C ILE A 179 23.55 12.59 -0.93
N ASN A 180 22.59 12.16 -0.09
CA ASN A 180 21.18 12.28 -0.41
C ASN A 180 20.75 13.74 -0.34
N ILE A 181 19.95 14.19 -1.31
CA ILE A 181 19.35 15.54 -1.25
C ILE A 181 18.18 15.48 -0.25
N ASP A 182 18.40 16.06 0.93
CA ASP A 182 17.38 16.34 1.94
C ASP A 182 16.75 17.73 1.70
N GLU A 183 15.89 18.16 2.62
CA GLU A 183 15.18 19.44 2.52
C GLU A 183 16.14 20.65 2.53
N VAL A 184 17.19 20.62 3.36
CA VAL A 184 18.18 21.69 3.44
C VAL A 184 18.93 21.82 2.11
N ASN A 185 19.45 20.71 1.58
CA ASN A 185 20.17 20.69 0.32
C ASN A 185 19.25 21.07 -0.86
N ALA A 186 17.98 20.67 -0.84
CA ALA A 186 17.00 21.08 -1.85
C ALA A 186 16.77 22.60 -1.83
N ASN A 187 16.68 23.21 -0.64
CA ASN A 187 16.53 24.65 -0.48
C ASN A 187 17.76 25.40 -0.99
N ILE A 188 18.98 24.90 -0.73
CA ILE A 188 20.22 25.48 -1.26
C ILE A 188 20.26 25.44 -2.79
N ILE A 189 19.88 24.30 -3.39
CA ILE A 189 19.80 24.15 -4.85
C ILE A 189 18.78 25.13 -5.44
N ASN A 190 17.59 25.24 -4.84
CA ASN A 190 16.56 26.14 -5.33
C ASN A 190 16.97 27.62 -5.19
N ALA A 191 17.53 28.00 -4.06
CA ALA A 191 18.06 29.35 -3.83
C ALA A 191 19.15 29.70 -4.85
N SER A 192 20.03 28.75 -5.17
CA SER A 192 21.08 28.92 -6.18
C SER A 192 20.53 29.02 -7.59
N ARG A 193 19.52 28.22 -7.93
CA ARG A 193 18.79 28.32 -9.21
C ARG A 193 18.17 29.71 -9.37
N ILE A 194 17.50 30.23 -8.35
CA ILE A 194 16.90 31.58 -8.37
C ILE A 194 18.00 32.65 -8.49
N SER A 195 19.06 32.53 -7.71
CA SER A 195 20.09 33.56 -7.59
C SER A 195 21.02 33.64 -8.81
N PHE A 196 21.29 32.52 -9.47
CA PHE A 196 22.33 32.44 -10.50
C PHE A 196 21.81 32.03 -11.88
N TYR A 197 20.90 31.06 -11.95
CA TYR A 197 20.43 30.50 -13.22
C TYR A 197 19.28 31.31 -13.82
N LEU A 198 18.29 31.70 -12.99
CA LEU A 198 17.10 32.44 -13.44
C LEU A 198 17.30 33.97 -13.52
N LYS A 199 18.43 34.48 -13.01
CA LYS A 199 18.73 35.92 -13.03
C LYS A 199 18.97 36.41 -14.46
N SER A 200 18.80 37.70 -14.72
CA SER A 200 18.91 38.31 -16.07
C SER A 200 20.24 38.04 -16.78
N GLN A 201 21.35 37.91 -16.03
CA GLN A 201 22.67 37.52 -16.56
C GLN A 201 22.76 36.04 -17.01
N LYS A 202 21.72 35.22 -16.75
CA LYS A 202 21.52 33.82 -17.16
C LYS A 202 22.79 32.97 -17.19
N LYS A 203 23.43 32.77 -16.03
CA LYS A 203 24.56 31.84 -15.93
C LYS A 203 24.13 30.46 -16.39
N SER A 204 25.05 29.73 -17.02
CA SER A 204 24.78 28.34 -17.39
C SER A 204 24.48 27.49 -16.14
N LEU A 205 23.84 26.34 -16.34
CA LEU A 205 23.57 25.41 -15.24
C LEU A 205 24.87 24.94 -14.56
N ALA A 206 25.93 24.73 -15.36
CA ALA A 206 27.25 24.34 -14.88
C ALA A 206 27.90 25.44 -14.02
N GLU A 207 27.83 26.70 -14.45
CA GLU A 207 28.34 27.82 -13.65
C GLU A 207 27.51 28.03 -12.39
N SER A 208 26.19 27.99 -12.49
CA SER A 208 25.29 28.12 -11.34
C SER A 208 25.58 27.04 -10.28
N TYR A 209 25.87 25.81 -10.72
CA TYR A 209 26.32 24.73 -9.84
C TYR A 209 27.68 25.03 -9.19
N ARG A 210 28.68 25.50 -9.95
CA ARG A 210 29.99 25.89 -9.37
C ARG A 210 29.86 27.03 -8.37
N TYR A 211 29.01 28.03 -8.64
CA TYR A 211 28.74 29.14 -7.72
C TYR A 211 28.02 28.68 -6.46
N MET A 212 27.06 27.74 -6.59
CA MET A 212 26.43 27.10 -5.44
C MET A 212 27.46 26.42 -4.56
N LEU A 213 28.34 25.59 -5.14
CA LEU A 213 29.38 24.90 -4.39
C LEU A 213 30.29 25.88 -3.64
N ARG A 214 30.78 26.92 -4.33
CA ARG A 214 31.62 27.97 -3.72
C ARG A 214 30.93 28.81 -2.65
N LYS A 215 29.59 28.88 -2.65
CA LYS A 215 28.84 29.71 -1.70
C LYS A 215 28.40 28.92 -0.47
N PHE A 216 28.03 27.67 -0.65
CA PHE A 216 27.36 26.88 0.38
C PHE A 216 28.11 25.61 0.80
N TYR A 217 29.12 25.18 0.05
CA TYR A 217 29.82 23.90 0.27
C TYR A 217 31.35 24.03 0.18
N SER A 218 31.90 25.23 0.35
CA SER A 218 33.35 25.45 0.40
C SER A 218 33.76 25.90 1.79
N ASP A 219 34.88 25.36 2.27
CA ASP A 219 35.46 25.77 3.55
C ASP A 219 36.28 27.04 3.35
N LYS A 220 36.08 28.04 4.21
CA LYS A 220 36.93 29.25 4.21
C LYS A 220 38.21 28.96 4.97
N TYR A 221 39.34 29.31 4.38
CA TYR A 221 40.64 29.22 5.02
C TYR A 221 41.48 30.46 4.68
N ILE A 222 42.39 30.81 5.58
CA ILE A 222 43.32 31.93 5.39
C ILE A 222 44.65 31.36 4.92
N GLU A 223 45.13 31.84 3.78
CA GLU A 223 46.46 31.52 3.24
C GLU A 223 47.14 32.85 2.91
N ASP A 224 48.30 33.09 3.52
CA ASP A 224 49.07 34.33 3.37
C ASP A 224 48.27 35.61 3.69
N GLY A 225 47.38 35.54 4.70
CA GLY A 225 46.56 36.68 5.13
C GLY A 225 45.38 37.01 4.19
N ILE A 226 45.12 36.17 3.19
CA ILE A 226 44.01 36.34 2.23
C ILE A 226 42.98 35.24 2.45
N ASP A 227 41.70 35.62 2.56
CA ASP A 227 40.57 34.69 2.60
C ASP A 227 40.44 33.92 1.28
N LYS A 228 40.59 32.59 1.34
CA LYS A 228 40.38 31.67 0.22
C LYS A 228 39.31 30.62 0.55
N ASN A 229 38.74 30.01 -0.49
CA ASN A 229 37.75 28.94 -0.37
C ASN A 229 38.33 27.63 -0.90
N ARG A 230 38.24 26.54 -0.13
CA ARG A 230 38.64 25.17 -0.53
C ARG A 230 37.43 24.32 -0.87
#